data_AF-A0A1B2EVN6-F1
#
_entry.id   AF-A0A1B2EVN6-F1
#
_cell.length_a   1.000
_cell.length_b   1.000
_cell.length_c   1.000
_cell.angle_alpha   90.00
_cell.angle_beta   90.00
_cell.angle_gamma   90.00
#
_symmetry.space_group_name_H-M   'P 1'
#
loop_
_entity.id
_entity.type
_entity.pdbx_description
1 polymer ?
#
loop_
_entity_poly.entity_id
_entity_poly.type
_entity_poly.pdbx_seq_one_letter_code
_entity_poly.pdbx_strand_id
1 'polypeptide(L)'
;MQVRKGERVAITMRNTSMKAHPMHLHGHRFQVIVIEGVQLTGAVRDTVLVPPDNSVTVAYDADNAGTFAFHCHHLYHMAAGMMGFITYDGVAG
;
A
#
# COMPACT_ATOMS: atom_id res chain seq x y z
N MET A 1 -7.37 -7.62 -0.93
CA MET A 1 -6.60 -8.42 0.05
C MET A 1 -7.44 -8.53 1.31
N GLN A 2 -7.57 -9.73 1.87
CA GLN A 2 -8.23 -9.92 3.18
C GLN A 2 -7.18 -9.92 4.29
N VAL A 3 -7.49 -9.30 5.43
CA VAL A 3 -6.58 -9.22 6.59
C VAL A 3 -7.35 -9.43 7.89
N ARG A 4 -6.67 -9.93 8.92
CA ARG A 4 -7.24 -10.00 10.27
C ARG A 4 -6.84 -8.79 11.09
N LYS A 5 -7.77 -8.33 11.93
CA LYS A 5 -7.47 -7.28 12.90
C LYS A 5 -6.37 -7.74 13.86
N GLY A 6 -5.39 -6.87 14.10
CA GLY A 6 -4.24 -7.11 14.96
C GLY A 6 -2.99 -7.65 14.25
N GLU A 7 -3.07 -7.93 12.94
CA GLU A 7 -1.90 -8.36 12.16
C GLU A 7 -1.02 -7.17 11.79
N ARG A 8 0.31 -7.37 11.80
CA ARG A 8 1.23 -6.47 11.10
C ARG A 8 1.42 -6.95 9.68
N VAL A 9 0.90 -6.21 8.72
CA VAL A 9 0.82 -6.61 7.31
C VAL A 9 1.91 -5.90 6.52
N ALA A 10 2.68 -6.65 5.73
CA ALA A 10 3.67 -6.11 4.81
C ALA A 10 3.18 -6.22 3.36
N ILE A 11 3.22 -5.10 2.62
CA ILE A 11 2.83 -5.02 1.21
C ILE A 11 4.08 -4.68 0.40
N THR A 12 4.49 -5.58 -0.48
CA THR A 12 5.51 -5.29 -1.51
C THR A 12 4.84 -4.78 -2.77
N MET A 13 5.20 -3.57 -3.19
CA MET A 13 4.78 -2.98 -4.45
C MET A 13 5.94 -3.05 -5.43
N ARG A 14 5.74 -3.74 -6.55
CA ARG A 14 6.70 -3.78 -7.66
C ARG A 14 6.14 -3.00 -8.83
N ASN A 15 6.86 -1.98 -9.28
CA ASN A 15 6.51 -1.22 -10.46
C ASN A 15 7.29 -1.73 -11.66
N THR A 16 6.62 -2.37 -12.61
CA THR A 16 7.23 -2.87 -13.85
C THR A 16 7.04 -1.91 -15.02
N SER A 17 6.57 -0.68 -14.77
CA SER A 17 6.36 0.33 -15.81
C SER A 17 7.38 1.46 -15.72
N MET A 18 7.43 2.30 -16.78
CA MET A 18 8.32 3.46 -16.86
C MET A 18 7.77 4.71 -16.16
N LYS A 19 6.63 4.64 -15.48
CA LYS A 19 6.00 5.77 -14.78
C LYS A 19 6.11 5.58 -13.28
N ALA A 20 6.38 6.65 -12.53
CA ALA A 20 6.35 6.60 -11.08
C ALA A 20 4.90 6.57 -10.55
N HIS A 21 4.65 5.77 -9.51
CA HIS A 21 3.32 5.65 -8.91
C HIS A 21 3.34 6.05 -7.44
N PRO A 22 2.71 7.18 -7.05
CA PRO A 22 2.46 7.47 -5.65
C PRO A 22 1.34 6.56 -5.14
N MET A 23 1.67 5.48 -4.45
CA MET A 23 0.69 4.52 -3.92
C MET A 23 0.21 4.96 -2.54
N HIS A 24 -1.11 5.03 -2.36
CA HIS A 24 -1.79 5.50 -1.17
C HIS A 24 -2.68 4.41 -0.57
N LEU A 25 -2.65 4.26 0.75
CA LEU A 25 -3.54 3.39 1.51
C LEU A 25 -4.46 4.22 2.41
N HIS A 26 -5.76 4.09 2.19
CA HIS A 26 -6.75 4.74 3.04
C HIS A 26 -6.83 4.09 4.44
N GLY A 27 -7.19 4.90 5.43
CA GLY A 27 -7.50 4.45 6.79
C GLY A 27 -6.32 3.97 7.63
N HIS A 28 -5.09 3.97 7.09
CA HIS A 28 -3.89 3.49 7.76
C HIS A 28 -2.70 4.40 7.48
N ARG A 29 -1.74 4.41 8.39
CA ARG A 29 -0.36 4.83 8.11
C ARG A 29 0.51 3.60 8.06
N PHE A 30 1.50 3.60 7.19
CA PHE A 30 2.47 2.53 7.04
C PHE A 30 3.89 3.05 7.20
N GLN A 31 4.79 2.17 7.64
CA GLN A 31 6.23 2.41 7.65
C GLN A 31 6.86 1.83 6.38
N VAL A 32 7.79 2.56 5.76
CA VAL A 32 8.61 1.98 4.68
C VAL A 32 9.70 1.11 5.29
N ILE A 33 9.73 -0.17 4.93
CA ILE A 33 10.62 -1.16 5.55
C ILE A 33 11.64 -1.76 4.57
N VAL A 34 11.37 -1.70 3.26
CA VAL A 34 12.31 -2.12 2.21
C VAL A 34 12.22 -1.17 1.01
N ILE A 35 13.36 -0.78 0.46
CA ILE A 35 13.47 -0.12 -0.86
C ILE A 35 14.52 -0.90 -1.66
N GLU A 36 14.17 -1.37 -2.86
CA GLU A 36 15.13 -2.07 -3.75
C GLU A 36 15.86 -3.25 -3.07
N GLY A 37 15.13 -4.00 -2.23
CA GLY A 37 15.71 -5.12 -1.46
C GLY A 37 16.52 -4.72 -0.22
N VAL A 38 16.79 -3.43 0.00
CA VAL A 38 17.50 -2.92 1.18
C VAL A 38 16.51 -2.68 2.31
N GLN A 39 16.73 -3.35 3.45
CA GLN A 39 15.94 -3.14 4.67
C GLN A 39 16.28 -1.79 5.32
N LEU A 40 15.26 -1.10 5.82
CA LEU A 40 15.40 0.18 6.50
C LEU A 40 14.30 0.40 7.54
N THR A 41 14.55 1.29 8.49
CA THR A 41 13.52 1.83 9.38
C THR A 41 13.07 3.18 8.83
N GLY A 42 12.28 3.16 7.75
CA GLY A 42 11.88 4.35 7.02
C GLY A 42 10.79 5.17 7.71
N ALA A 43 10.40 6.26 7.04
CA ALA A 43 9.34 7.14 7.50
C ALA A 43 7.96 6.45 7.56
N VAL A 44 7.13 6.93 8.49
CA VAL A 44 5.72 6.56 8.60
C VAL A 44 4.86 7.57 7.83
N ARG A 45 4.04 7.08 6.91
CA ARG A 45 3.22 7.87 5.98
C ARG A 45 2.06 7.05 5.44
N ASP A 46 1.13 7.68 4.73
CA ASP A 46 0.00 6.99 4.07
C ASP A 46 0.19 6.85 2.55
N THR A 47 1.23 7.48 2.00
CA THR A 47 1.52 7.53 0.57
C THR A 47 3.01 7.36 0.33
N VAL A 48 3.41 6.53 -0.64
CA VAL A 48 4.81 6.36 -1.02
C VAL A 48 4.96 6.28 -2.53
N LEU A 49 6.00 6.92 -3.04
CA LEU A 49 6.39 6.80 -4.43
C LEU A 49 7.02 5.43 -4.68
N VAL A 50 6.52 4.70 -5.67
CA VAL A 50 7.17 3.53 -6.24
C VAL A 50 7.80 3.96 -7.58
N PRO A 51 9.13 4.11 -7.66
CA PRO A 51 9.80 4.56 -8.88
C PRO A 51 9.65 3.56 -10.04
N PRO A 52 9.90 3.98 -11.29
CA PRO A 52 9.97 3.10 -12.44
C PRO A 52 10.92 1.92 -12.23
N ASP A 53 10.53 0.71 -12.63
CA ASP A 53 11.33 -0.52 -12.53
C ASP A 53 11.89 -0.83 -11.13
N ASN A 54 11.27 -0.30 -10.08
CA ASN A 54 11.71 -0.43 -8.70
C ASN A 54 10.65 -1.12 -7.82
N SER A 55 11.04 -1.48 -6.60
CA SER A 55 10.15 -2.02 -5.58
C SER A 55 10.26 -1.32 -4.22
N VAL A 56 9.13 -1.20 -3.53
CA VAL A 56 9.04 -0.66 -2.18
C VAL A 56 8.14 -1.57 -1.35
N THR A 57 8.59 -1.92 -0.15
CA THR A 57 7.77 -2.65 0.83
C THR A 57 7.39 -1.74 1.99
N VAL A 58 6.11 -1.74 2.32
CA VAL A 58 5.56 -1.00 3.47
C VAL A 58 4.92 -1.96 4.46
N ALA A 59 4.94 -1.62 5.74
CA ALA A 59 4.25 -2.36 6.79
C ALA A 59 3.30 -1.46 7.57
N TYR A 60 2.08 -1.94 7.82
CA TYR A 60 1.10 -1.27 8.68
C TYR A 60 0.53 -2.26 9.69
N ASP A 61 0.03 -1.72 10.80
CA ASP A 61 -0.70 -2.49 11.79
C ASP A 61 -2.19 -2.46 11.43
N ALA A 62 -2.80 -3.64 11.30
CA ALA A 62 -4.18 -3.78 10.90
C ALA A 62 -5.12 -3.56 12.11
N ASP A 63 -5.25 -2.31 12.56
CA ASP A 63 -5.98 -1.94 13.77
C ASP A 63 -7.34 -1.26 13.51
N ASN A 64 -7.62 -0.90 12.26
CA ASN A 64 -8.82 -0.18 11.84
C ASN A 64 -9.69 -1.05 10.93
N ALA A 65 -10.69 -1.75 11.49
CA ALA A 65 -11.50 -2.70 10.74
C ALA A 65 -12.44 -2.00 9.73
N GLY A 66 -12.41 -2.44 8.48
CA GLY A 66 -13.23 -1.88 7.39
C GLY A 66 -12.80 -2.39 6.02
N THR A 67 -13.29 -1.73 4.97
CA THR A 67 -12.79 -1.90 3.59
C THR A 67 -12.17 -0.59 3.15
N PHE A 68 -10.88 -0.62 2.81
CA PHE A 68 -10.10 0.58 2.50
C PHE A 68 -9.52 0.49 1.11
N ALA A 69 -9.67 1.57 0.35
CA ALA A 69 -9.06 1.68 -0.96
C ALA A 69 -7.54 1.74 -0.86
N PHE A 70 -6.87 1.08 -1.79
CA PHE A 70 -5.44 1.11 -2.00
C PHE A 70 -5.19 1.38 -3.48
N HIS A 71 -4.63 2.53 -3.82
CA HIS A 71 -4.57 2.97 -5.20
C HIS A 71 -3.43 3.96 -5.45
N CYS A 72 -3.15 4.19 -6.73
CA CYS A 72 -2.24 5.27 -7.12
C CYS A 72 -2.94 6.62 -6.97
N HIS A 73 -2.24 7.61 -6.42
CA HIS A 73 -2.73 8.97 -6.19
C HIS A 73 -2.62 9.86 -7.44
N HIS A 74 -2.25 9.28 -8.58
CA HIS A 74 -2.57 9.85 -9.89
C HIS A 74 -4.00 9.42 -10.27
N LEU A 75 -4.94 10.36 -10.24
CA LEU A 75 -6.38 10.11 -10.48
C LEU A 75 -6.65 9.37 -11.80
N TYR A 76 -5.89 9.69 -12.85
CA TYR A 76 -6.00 8.98 -14.13
C TYR A 76 -5.63 7.49 -14.01
N HIS A 77 -4.57 7.14 -13.26
CA HIS A 77 -4.20 5.74 -13.05
C HIS A 77 -5.24 5.01 -12.18
N MET A 78 -5.76 5.68 -11.15
CA MET A 78 -6.88 5.16 -10.35
C MET A 78 -8.10 4.86 -11.24
N ALA A 79 -8.53 5.84 -12.04
CA ALA A 79 -9.68 5.68 -12.94
C ALA A 79 -9.46 4.63 -14.04
N ALA A 80 -8.21 4.43 -14.46
CA ALA A 80 -7.82 3.39 -15.41
C ALA A 80 -7.67 1.99 -14.77
N GLY A 81 -8.02 1.82 -13.49
CA GLY A 81 -8.09 0.52 -12.81
C GLY A 81 -6.94 0.20 -11.87
N MET A 82 -6.02 1.13 -11.60
CA MET A 82 -4.97 0.96 -10.58
C MET A 82 -5.54 1.19 -9.17
N MET A 83 -6.51 0.35 -8.80
CA MET A 83 -7.22 0.35 -7.53
C MET A 83 -7.36 -1.08 -7.02
N GLY A 84 -7.14 -1.25 -5.73
CA GLY A 84 -7.47 -2.45 -4.99
C GLY A 84 -8.06 -2.07 -3.64
N PHE A 85 -8.42 -3.09 -2.86
CA PHE A 85 -8.99 -2.91 -1.54
C PHE A 85 -8.29 -3.81 -0.52
N ILE A 86 -8.13 -3.29 0.68
CA ILE A 86 -7.82 -4.05 1.89
C ILE A 86 -9.12 -4.17 2.66
N THR A 87 -9.60 -5.40 2.82
CA THR A 87 -10.83 -5.71 3.54
C THR A 87 -10.46 -6.52 4.77
N TYR A 88 -11.08 -6.18 5.89
CA TYR A 88 -10.91 -6.94 7.12
C TYR A 88 -11.88 -8.11 7.15
N ASP A 89 -11.44 -9.23 7.72
CA ASP A 89 -12.30 -10.38 7.98
C ASP A 89 -13.53 -9.96 8.79
N GLY A 90 -14.71 -10.44 8.36
CA GLY A 90 -15.99 -10.12 9.00
C GLY A 90 -16.60 -8.77 8.61
N VAL A 91 -15.96 -7.98 7.74
CA VAL A 91 -16.57 -6.79 7.14
C VAL A 91 -17.35 -7.21 5.89
N ALA A 92 -18.68 -7.02 5.89
CA ALA A 92 -19.51 -7.20 4.70
C ALA A 92 -19.20 -6.07 3.69
N GLY A 93 -19.04 -6.46 2.42
CA GLY A 93 -18.77 -5.55 1.30
C GLY A 93 -20.00 -4.76 0.85
#